data_AF-A0A537SEM7-F1
#
_entry.id   AF-A0A537SEM7-F1
#
_cell.length_a   1.000
_cell.length_b   1.000
_cell.length_c   1.000
_cell.angle_alpha   90.00
_cell.angle_beta   90.00
_cell.angle_gamma   90.00
#
_symmetry.space_group_name_H-M   'P 1'
#
loop_
_entity.id
_entity.type
_entity.pdbx_description
1 polymer ?
#
loop_
_entity_poly.entity_id
_entity_poly.type
_entity_poly.pdbx_seq_one_letter_code
_entity_poly.pdbx_strand_id
1 'polypeptide(L)'
;MVLLTSILPVRDAQSAAALERGAAIIDPAALRELDRGAFGLGRVLLPMRSTGAPLTNDQLFVLPSMTPVRKALDREFGKYILKHNTDLPNESIGVGNSYDFQLFDKALLDSRDTRFVLAGIVNRMDRAYVREANCGEIRLIYRLTRTDAPATGEGAASLRLPMTLNVVFKAKGDLAGDANNKPITCAEIARRWLDARNLALSGAALAEKLTGSDGLLQLIRPENIHRIETNLQIAHAPKSPVRDFRTDYLLKVFDYNARSGAFEEAPLENQIDRERILADHKLKAEFKEWLLDPAHFAALDRGTILIPEKFLAVGAIAPTPVGFSNSDLQPAFGLVQGDGSTDPVFTQADVAAALKKAAESGTTLQNIRSVAGFERRLNDMSCTGCHQTRGIGGFHFPGVDWMASKPDNSTVVPASPHFFGDQIRRRDVLAAFRDERRPDYSRGFSSRPQPRGSDELAGTEYWDGWGAHCYVQRAKASDNDRSFRSWTCAKGLACQPLAGASPIGMCFVGDGR
;
A
#
# COMPACT_ATOMS: atom_id res chain seq x y z
N MET A 1 -33.30 42.01 -26.88
CA MET A 1 -31.99 41.33 -26.83
C MET A 1 -32.15 40.14 -25.89
N VAL A 2 -32.21 38.93 -26.45
CA VAL A 2 -32.60 37.69 -25.75
C VAL A 2 -31.35 37.09 -25.09
N LEU A 3 -31.34 36.99 -23.76
CA LEU A 3 -30.35 36.21 -23.02
C LEU A 3 -30.72 34.71 -23.16
N LEU A 4 -29.92 33.97 -23.92
CA LEU A 4 -29.94 32.51 -23.91
C LEU A 4 -29.14 32.03 -22.70
N THR A 5 -29.85 31.62 -21.64
CA THR A 5 -29.29 30.88 -20.52
C THR A 5 -29.04 29.43 -20.95
N SER A 6 -27.76 29.09 -21.14
CA SER A 6 -27.31 27.72 -21.32
C SER A 6 -27.53 26.94 -20.03
N ILE A 7 -28.62 26.18 -19.94
CA ILE A 7 -28.85 25.20 -18.88
C ILE A 7 -27.88 24.04 -19.13
N LEU A 8 -26.77 24.00 -18.38
CA LEU A 8 -25.99 22.77 -18.26
C LEU A 8 -26.85 21.74 -17.52
N PRO A 9 -26.97 20.50 -17.99
CA PRO A 9 -27.66 19.47 -17.24
C PRO A 9 -26.83 19.20 -15.98
N VAL A 10 -27.40 19.55 -14.82
CA VAL A 10 -26.99 18.96 -13.55
C VAL A 10 -27.24 17.47 -13.72
N ARG A 11 -26.20 16.69 -13.97
CA ARG A 11 -26.26 15.25 -13.72
C ARG A 11 -26.59 15.14 -12.24
N ASP A 12 -27.75 14.55 -11.93
CA ASP A 12 -28.04 14.04 -10.61
C ASP A 12 -26.81 13.25 -10.15
N ALA A 13 -26.06 13.83 -9.21
CA ALA A 13 -25.09 13.10 -8.42
C ALA A 13 -25.90 12.22 -7.46
N GLN A 14 -26.57 11.19 -7.99
CA GLN A 14 -26.66 9.95 -7.24
C GLN A 14 -25.24 9.67 -6.79
N SER A 15 -24.99 9.71 -5.49
CA SER A 15 -23.67 9.50 -4.90
C SER A 15 -23.03 8.30 -5.58
N ALA A 16 -21.95 8.53 -6.36
CA ALA A 16 -21.29 7.46 -7.09
C ALA A 16 -20.98 6.32 -6.11
N ALA A 17 -21.24 5.08 -6.52
CA ALA A 17 -21.07 3.93 -5.63
C ALA A 17 -19.62 3.88 -5.11
N ALA A 18 -19.44 3.65 -3.81
CA ALA A 18 -18.15 3.70 -3.16
C ALA A 18 -17.13 2.77 -3.85
N LEU A 19 -15.90 3.26 -4.10
CA LEU A 19 -14.94 2.54 -4.93
C LEU A 19 -14.46 1.24 -4.29
N GLU A 20 -14.46 1.11 -2.97
CA GLU A 20 -13.97 -0.07 -2.25
C GLU A 20 -15.02 -1.19 -2.07
N ARG A 21 -16.27 -0.92 -2.46
CA ARG A 21 -17.40 -1.85 -2.30
C ARG A 21 -17.08 -3.25 -2.81
N GLY A 22 -17.38 -4.26 -2.01
CA GLY A 22 -17.15 -5.67 -2.33
C GLY A 22 -15.67 -6.10 -2.40
N ALA A 23 -14.73 -5.24 -2.02
CA ALA A 23 -13.30 -5.57 -1.93
C ALA A 23 -12.65 -5.08 -0.62
N ALA A 24 -13.33 -4.23 0.16
CA ALA A 24 -12.93 -3.87 1.51
C ALA A 24 -14.13 -3.60 2.42
N ILE A 25 -13.91 -3.70 3.72
CA ILE A 25 -14.84 -3.30 4.78
C ILE A 25 -14.21 -2.13 5.53
N ILE A 26 -14.85 -0.97 5.43
CA ILE A 26 -14.38 0.30 6.00
C ILE A 26 -15.47 1.03 6.81
N ASP A 27 -16.60 0.39 7.09
CA ASP A 27 -17.66 0.97 7.91
C ASP A 27 -17.18 1.07 9.38
N PRO A 28 -17.01 2.28 9.95
CA PRO A 28 -16.41 2.43 11.29
C PRO A 28 -17.21 1.73 12.38
N ALA A 29 -18.54 1.77 12.30
CA ALA A 29 -19.40 1.17 13.30
C ALA A 29 -19.29 -0.37 13.26
N ALA A 30 -19.27 -0.99 12.08
CA ALA A 30 -19.07 -2.42 11.95
C ALA A 30 -17.65 -2.83 12.38
N LEU A 31 -16.62 -2.07 12.01
CA LEU A 31 -15.24 -2.32 12.44
C LEU A 31 -15.09 -2.30 13.96
N ARG A 32 -15.79 -1.39 14.65
CA ARG A 32 -15.85 -1.37 16.12
C ARG A 32 -16.45 -2.66 16.70
N GLU A 33 -17.58 -3.12 16.17
CA GLU A 33 -18.20 -4.36 16.66
C GLU A 33 -17.35 -5.59 16.36
N LEU A 34 -16.67 -5.61 15.20
CA LEU A 34 -15.73 -6.66 14.82
C LEU A 34 -14.47 -6.67 15.71
N ASP A 35 -13.91 -5.50 16.06
CA ASP A 35 -12.78 -5.34 17.00
C ASP A 35 -13.12 -5.83 18.41
N ARG A 36 -14.33 -5.52 18.88
CA ARG A 36 -14.82 -5.98 20.20
C ARG A 36 -15.13 -7.48 20.22
N GLY A 37 -15.44 -8.05 19.07
CA GLY A 37 -15.79 -9.45 18.88
C GLY A 37 -14.64 -10.31 18.36
N ALA A 38 -14.90 -11.05 17.28
CA ALA A 38 -14.03 -12.09 16.76
C ALA A 38 -12.70 -11.59 16.17
N PHE A 39 -12.61 -10.31 15.79
CA PHE A 39 -11.46 -9.74 15.09
C PHE A 39 -10.66 -8.74 15.91
N GLY A 40 -10.91 -8.66 17.22
CA GLY A 40 -9.95 -8.01 18.12
C GLY A 40 -8.60 -8.71 18.04
N LEU A 41 -7.49 -7.95 18.02
CA LEU A 41 -6.15 -8.51 17.80
C LEU A 41 -5.81 -9.64 18.78
N GLY A 42 -6.26 -9.53 20.03
CA GLY A 42 -6.09 -10.58 21.04
C GLY A 42 -6.81 -11.89 20.68
N ARG A 43 -8.01 -11.85 20.11
CA ARG A 43 -8.73 -13.05 19.65
C ARG A 43 -8.06 -13.67 18.42
N VAL A 44 -7.53 -12.84 17.55
CA VAL A 44 -6.84 -13.27 16.33
C VAL A 44 -5.51 -13.96 16.64
N LEU A 45 -4.68 -13.37 17.51
CA LEU A 45 -3.35 -13.89 17.83
C LEU A 45 -3.35 -14.92 18.97
N LEU A 46 -4.36 -14.89 19.85
CA LEU A 46 -4.50 -15.76 21.02
C LEU A 46 -5.91 -16.35 21.09
N PRO A 47 -6.31 -17.22 20.14
CA PRO A 47 -7.69 -17.73 20.07
C PRO A 47 -8.14 -18.50 21.32
N MET A 48 -7.20 -19.08 22.06
CA MET A 48 -7.46 -19.80 23.32
C MET A 48 -7.72 -18.88 24.52
N ARG A 49 -7.50 -17.57 24.40
CA ARG A 49 -7.72 -16.61 25.50
C ARG A 49 -9.21 -16.51 25.78
N SER A 50 -9.63 -16.89 26.99
CA SER A 50 -11.04 -16.90 27.39
C SER A 50 -11.61 -15.49 27.63
N THR A 51 -10.77 -14.50 27.97
CA THR A 51 -11.21 -13.14 28.27
C THR A 51 -11.50 -12.33 27.01
N GLY A 52 -12.61 -11.60 27.00
CA GLY A 52 -12.95 -10.62 25.95
C GLY A 52 -12.25 -9.26 26.10
N ALA A 53 -11.37 -9.11 27.08
CA ALA A 53 -10.67 -7.87 27.33
C ALA A 53 -9.68 -7.56 26.20
N PRO A 54 -9.62 -6.30 25.70
CA PRO A 54 -8.65 -5.88 24.69
C PRO A 54 -7.21 -6.22 25.07
N LEU A 55 -6.38 -6.53 24.06
CA LEU A 55 -4.95 -6.78 24.23
C LEU A 55 -4.20 -5.44 24.16
N THR A 56 -3.66 -5.00 25.29
CA THR A 56 -2.81 -3.81 25.39
C THR A 56 -1.39 -4.11 24.92
N ASN A 57 -0.62 -3.07 24.59
CA ASN A 57 0.71 -3.25 23.99
C ASN A 57 1.73 -3.89 24.94
N ASP A 58 1.68 -3.55 26.23
CA ASP A 58 2.47 -4.20 27.29
C ASP A 58 2.24 -5.71 27.37
N GLN A 59 1.06 -6.19 26.95
CA GLN A 59 0.74 -7.61 26.85
C GLN A 59 1.10 -8.19 25.47
N LEU A 60 0.91 -7.43 24.39
CA LEU A 60 1.14 -7.88 23.01
C LEU A 60 2.62 -8.19 22.76
N PHE A 61 3.52 -7.26 23.07
CA PHE A 61 4.93 -7.41 22.69
C PHE A 61 5.74 -8.32 23.61
N VAL A 62 5.17 -8.76 24.74
CA VAL A 62 5.73 -9.80 25.60
C VAL A 62 5.26 -11.21 25.22
N LEU A 63 4.35 -11.35 24.24
CA LEU A 63 3.98 -12.66 23.73
C LEU A 63 5.20 -13.36 23.11
N PRO A 64 5.39 -14.67 23.36
CA PRO A 64 6.46 -15.43 22.72
C PRO A 64 6.45 -15.28 21.18
N SER A 65 5.26 -15.25 20.59
CA SER A 65 5.08 -15.11 19.15
C SER A 65 5.54 -13.76 18.59
N MET A 66 5.56 -12.71 19.41
CA MET A 66 5.91 -11.33 19.05
C MET A 66 7.35 -10.95 19.44
N THR A 67 8.07 -11.81 20.15
CA THR A 67 9.44 -11.54 20.59
C THR A 67 10.38 -11.19 19.42
N PRO A 68 10.39 -11.90 18.26
CA PRO A 68 11.25 -11.51 17.15
C PRO A 68 10.85 -10.17 16.52
N VAL A 69 9.55 -9.87 16.50
CA VAL A 69 9.00 -8.60 16.00
C VAL A 69 9.54 -7.45 16.83
N ARG A 70 9.43 -7.54 18.17
CA ARG A 70 9.91 -6.49 19.06
C ARG A 70 11.41 -6.26 18.91
N LYS A 71 12.19 -7.35 18.93
CA LYS A 71 13.65 -7.30 18.76
C LYS A 71 14.06 -6.66 17.43
N ALA A 72 13.36 -6.97 16.34
CA ALA A 72 13.63 -6.36 15.04
C ALA A 72 13.34 -4.86 15.05
N LEU A 73 12.22 -4.41 15.63
CA LEU A 73 11.91 -2.98 15.74
C LEU A 73 12.98 -2.23 16.55
N ASP A 74 13.37 -2.74 17.72
CA ASP A 74 14.42 -2.10 18.55
C ASP A 74 15.75 -1.97 17.79
N ARG A 75 16.12 -3.00 17.02
CA ARG A 75 17.33 -2.99 16.19
C ARG A 75 17.24 -1.94 15.08
N GLU A 76 16.11 -1.78 14.42
CA GLU A 76 15.93 -0.77 13.36
C GLU A 76 15.93 0.67 13.92
N PHE A 77 15.37 0.90 15.12
CA PHE A 77 15.55 2.19 15.83
C PHE A 77 17.02 2.51 16.08
N GLY A 78 17.79 1.54 16.59
CA GLY A 78 19.22 1.71 16.83
C GLY A 78 20.00 2.05 15.55
N LYS A 79 19.73 1.32 14.46
CA LYS A 79 20.35 1.58 13.15
C LYS A 79 19.99 2.97 12.62
N TYR A 80 18.72 3.37 12.70
CA TYR A 80 18.26 4.67 12.20
C TYR A 80 18.94 5.83 12.93
N ILE A 81 19.01 5.76 14.27
CA ILE A 81 19.68 6.78 15.09
C ILE A 81 21.18 6.85 14.78
N LEU A 82 21.85 5.71 14.67
CA LEU A 82 23.27 5.67 14.34
C LEU A 82 23.55 6.28 12.96
N LYS A 83 22.73 5.93 11.96
CA LYS A 83 22.84 6.50 10.61
C LYS A 83 22.61 8.01 10.63
N HIS A 84 21.56 8.46 11.30
CA HIS A 84 21.27 9.89 11.46
C HIS A 84 22.45 10.65 12.07
N ASN A 85 22.98 10.18 13.19
CA ASN A 85 24.11 10.84 13.86
C ASN A 85 25.39 10.86 13.00
N THR A 86 25.53 9.91 12.07
CA THR A 86 26.67 9.85 11.15
C THR A 86 26.48 10.82 9.98
N ASP A 87 25.30 10.81 9.36
CA ASP A 87 25.03 11.53 8.12
C ASP A 87 24.67 13.01 8.38
N LEU A 88 24.04 13.30 9.53
CA LEU A 88 23.51 14.61 9.91
C LEU A 88 23.91 14.99 11.36
N PRO A 89 25.22 15.07 11.67
CA PRO A 89 25.71 15.27 13.04
C PRO A 89 25.30 16.60 13.70
N ASN A 90 24.86 17.57 12.89
CA ASN A 90 24.41 18.89 13.36
C ASN A 90 22.89 18.99 13.54
N GLU A 91 22.13 17.97 13.15
CA GLU A 91 20.68 17.90 13.39
C GLU A 91 20.41 16.97 14.58
N SER A 92 19.70 17.46 15.58
CA SER A 92 19.34 16.71 16.78
C SER A 92 18.25 15.66 16.49
N ILE A 93 18.30 14.52 17.19
CA ILE A 93 17.34 13.43 17.04
C ILE A 93 16.87 12.91 18.41
N GLY A 94 15.56 12.74 18.58
CA GLY A 94 14.99 12.32 19.87
C GLY A 94 13.47 12.40 19.90
N VAL A 95 12.87 12.04 21.03
CA VAL A 95 11.41 12.07 21.22
C VAL A 95 10.96 13.47 21.64
N GLY A 96 9.98 14.03 20.93
CA GLY A 96 9.34 15.31 21.26
C GLY A 96 9.71 16.45 20.30
N ASN A 97 8.97 17.55 20.42
CA ASN A 97 8.98 18.62 19.41
C ASN A 97 10.25 19.49 19.40
N SER A 98 11.14 19.33 20.39
CA SER A 98 12.39 20.09 20.50
C SER A 98 13.52 19.56 19.61
N TYR A 99 13.34 18.42 18.95
CA TYR A 99 14.34 17.78 18.10
C TYR A 99 14.11 18.10 16.61
N ASP A 100 15.20 18.20 15.85
CA ASP A 100 15.15 18.38 14.39
C ASP A 100 14.57 17.15 13.70
N PHE A 101 14.83 15.97 14.27
CA PHE A 101 14.20 14.70 13.94
C PHE A 101 13.46 14.15 15.16
N GLN A 102 12.13 14.24 15.10
CA GLN A 102 11.21 13.82 16.13
C GLN A 102 10.92 12.31 15.96
N LEU A 103 11.57 11.49 16.79
CA LEU A 103 11.39 10.05 16.82
C LEU A 103 10.03 9.66 17.38
N PHE A 104 9.51 8.54 16.87
CA PHE A 104 8.42 7.84 17.54
C PHE A 104 8.85 7.39 18.94
N ASP A 105 8.00 7.66 19.93
CA ASP A 105 8.22 7.20 21.30
C ASP A 105 8.00 5.69 21.41
N LYS A 106 9.09 4.93 21.38
CA LYS A 106 9.05 3.47 21.49
C LYS A 106 8.44 2.96 22.81
N ALA A 107 8.39 3.77 23.87
CA ALA A 107 7.73 3.37 25.12
C ALA A 107 6.23 3.12 24.93
N LEU A 108 5.61 3.70 23.89
CA LEU A 108 4.22 3.43 23.50
C LEU A 108 3.99 2.00 23.01
N LEU A 109 5.05 1.26 22.66
CA LEU A 109 4.98 -0.17 22.35
C LEU A 109 5.01 -1.05 23.61
N ASP A 110 5.31 -0.48 24.78
CA ASP A 110 5.33 -1.19 26.06
C ASP A 110 4.28 -0.65 27.05
N SER A 111 3.37 0.21 26.55
CA SER A 111 2.39 0.88 27.38
C SER A 111 1.09 0.06 27.53
N ARG A 112 0.55 0.05 28.75
CA ARG A 112 -0.82 -0.43 29.02
C ARG A 112 -1.90 0.51 28.48
N ASP A 113 -1.52 1.74 28.19
CA ASP A 113 -2.39 2.83 27.75
C ASP A 113 -2.44 2.94 26.22
N THR A 114 -1.90 1.94 25.51
CA THR A 114 -1.98 1.83 24.05
C THR A 114 -2.39 0.44 23.63
N ARG A 115 -3.08 0.36 22.49
CA ARG A 115 -3.43 -0.91 21.84
C ARG A 115 -3.61 -0.73 20.34
N PHE A 116 -3.58 -1.84 19.62
CA PHE A 116 -3.97 -1.91 18.22
C PHE A 116 -5.48 -2.12 18.08
N VAL A 117 -6.14 -1.30 17.27
CA VAL A 117 -7.59 -1.35 16.99
C VAL A 117 -7.85 -1.66 15.53
N LEU A 118 -8.85 -2.50 15.22
CA LEU A 118 -9.18 -2.84 13.84
C LEU A 118 -9.65 -1.59 13.09
N ALA A 119 -8.99 -1.28 11.98
CA ALA A 119 -9.19 -0.06 11.21
C ALA A 119 -9.68 -0.33 9.78
N GLY A 120 -9.58 -1.58 9.31
CA GLY A 120 -10.15 -2.03 8.04
C GLY A 120 -9.88 -3.51 7.75
N ILE A 121 -10.70 -4.08 6.85
CA ILE A 121 -10.50 -5.44 6.31
C ILE A 121 -10.43 -5.34 4.79
N VAL A 122 -9.38 -5.89 4.20
CA VAL A 122 -9.13 -5.75 2.76
C VAL A 122 -8.98 -7.12 2.11
N ASN A 123 -9.76 -7.35 1.05
CA ASN A 123 -9.57 -8.49 0.17
C ASN A 123 -8.38 -8.25 -0.76
N ARG A 124 -7.46 -9.20 -0.79
CA ARG A 124 -6.26 -9.22 -1.63
C ARG A 124 -6.16 -10.51 -2.44
N MET A 125 -7.30 -11.02 -2.92
CA MET A 125 -7.34 -12.15 -3.87
C MET A 125 -6.65 -11.79 -5.20
N ASP A 126 -6.44 -10.49 -5.47
CA ASP A 126 -5.55 -9.99 -6.53
C ASP A 126 -4.09 -10.46 -6.41
N ARG A 127 -3.71 -11.02 -5.26
CA ARG A 127 -2.38 -11.61 -5.01
C ARG A 127 -2.32 -13.12 -5.20
N ALA A 128 -3.37 -13.74 -5.72
CA ALA A 128 -3.38 -15.18 -5.96
C ALA A 128 -2.25 -15.65 -6.91
N TYR A 129 -1.70 -14.76 -7.76
CA TYR A 129 -0.52 -15.06 -8.58
C TYR A 129 0.74 -15.45 -7.77
N VAL A 130 0.81 -15.10 -6.49
CA VAL A 130 1.91 -15.51 -5.61
C VAL A 130 1.79 -16.97 -5.21
N ARG A 131 0.56 -17.43 -4.94
CA ARG A 131 0.24 -18.83 -4.66
C ARG A 131 -1.24 -19.10 -4.93
N GLU A 132 -1.52 -19.68 -6.09
CA GLU A 132 -2.89 -19.86 -6.59
C GLU A 132 -3.75 -20.72 -5.65
N ALA A 133 -3.15 -21.73 -5.02
CA ALA A 133 -3.83 -22.64 -4.09
C ALA A 133 -4.51 -21.93 -2.89
N ASN A 134 -4.04 -20.73 -2.53
CA ASN A 134 -4.58 -19.96 -1.40
C ASN A 134 -5.69 -18.97 -1.84
N CYS A 135 -6.00 -18.87 -3.13
CA CYS A 135 -6.87 -17.86 -3.71
C CYS A 135 -6.43 -16.39 -3.42
N GLY A 136 -5.19 -16.18 -2.96
CA GLY A 136 -4.65 -14.88 -2.54
C GLY A 136 -4.75 -14.64 -1.03
N GLU A 137 -4.93 -13.39 -0.63
CA GLU A 137 -4.79 -12.95 0.77
C GLU A 137 -6.04 -12.20 1.26
N ILE A 138 -6.29 -12.22 2.57
CA ILE A 138 -7.18 -11.27 3.27
C ILE A 138 -6.35 -10.57 4.36
N ARG A 139 -6.53 -9.26 4.53
CA ARG A 139 -5.76 -8.47 5.49
C ARG A 139 -6.66 -7.82 6.52
N LEU A 140 -6.44 -8.11 7.80
CA LEU A 140 -6.95 -7.32 8.91
C LEU A 140 -5.92 -6.24 9.22
N ILE A 141 -6.31 -4.96 9.10
CA ILE A 141 -5.43 -3.82 9.30
C ILE A 141 -5.77 -3.19 10.64
N TYR A 142 -4.79 -3.14 11.54
CA TYR A 142 -4.92 -2.52 12.85
C TYR A 142 -4.10 -1.25 12.95
N ARG A 143 -4.64 -0.25 13.66
CA ARG A 143 -4.01 1.04 13.94
C ARG A 143 -3.66 1.13 15.42
N LEU A 144 -2.44 1.60 15.73
CA LEU A 144 -2.05 1.87 17.10
C LEU A 144 -2.77 3.11 17.64
N THR A 145 -3.36 3.00 18.82
CA THR A 145 -4.19 4.04 19.43
C THR A 145 -3.93 4.13 20.94
N ARG A 146 -3.96 5.35 21.49
CA ARG A 146 -3.97 5.63 22.93
C ARG A 146 -5.36 5.37 23.54
N THR A 147 -5.39 4.82 24.74
CA THR A 147 -6.64 4.51 25.48
C THR A 147 -6.83 5.36 26.74
N ASP A 148 -5.85 6.21 27.08
CA ASP A 148 -5.80 7.02 28.30
C ASP A 148 -6.22 8.49 28.12
N ALA A 149 -6.49 8.93 26.88
CA ALA A 149 -6.85 10.32 26.62
C ALA A 149 -8.38 10.53 26.53
N PRO A 150 -8.91 11.62 27.15
CA PRO A 150 -10.34 11.91 27.10
C PRO A 150 -10.78 12.27 25.67
N ALA A 151 -11.85 11.63 25.20
CA ALA A 151 -12.36 11.73 23.83
C ALA A 151 -13.11 13.05 23.51
N THR A 152 -13.12 14.03 24.41
CA THR A 152 -14.01 15.20 24.35
C THR A 152 -13.28 16.53 24.48
N GLY A 153 -13.49 17.42 23.50
CA GLY A 153 -13.07 18.83 23.52
C GLY A 153 -12.69 19.35 22.12
N GLU A 154 -12.96 20.63 21.84
CA GLU A 154 -12.35 21.34 20.71
C GLU A 154 -10.85 21.49 20.98
N GLY A 155 -10.05 20.55 20.47
CA GLY A 155 -8.62 20.44 20.75
C GLY A 155 -8.15 19.08 21.28
N ALA A 156 -9.04 18.07 21.37
CA ALA A 156 -8.63 16.71 21.72
C ALA A 156 -7.57 16.18 20.73
N ALA A 157 -6.37 15.88 21.24
CA ALA A 157 -5.30 15.29 20.45
C ALA A 157 -5.76 13.95 19.85
N SER A 158 -5.38 13.69 18.59
CA SER A 158 -5.67 12.42 17.93
C SER A 158 -5.16 11.26 18.80
N LEU A 159 -6.06 10.35 19.18
CA LEU A 159 -5.68 9.12 19.87
C LEU A 159 -4.82 8.21 18.99
N ARG A 160 -4.85 8.41 17.66
CA ARG A 160 -4.07 7.62 16.70
C ARG A 160 -2.59 7.90 16.85
N LEU A 161 -1.82 6.83 16.92
CA LEU A 161 -0.37 6.83 16.82
C LEU A 161 0.03 6.35 15.43
N PRO A 162 1.18 6.81 14.89
CA PRO A 162 1.51 6.61 13.48
C PRO A 162 2.16 5.24 13.24
N MET A 163 1.47 4.16 13.65
CA MET A 163 1.85 2.77 13.38
C MET A 163 0.63 1.94 12.98
N THR A 164 0.79 1.09 11.96
CA THR A 164 -0.17 0.03 11.63
C THR A 164 0.47 -1.35 11.74
N LEU A 165 -0.36 -2.32 12.09
CA LEU A 165 -0.05 -3.75 12.07
C LEU A 165 -1.09 -4.45 11.18
N ASN A 166 -0.64 -5.10 10.12
CA ASN A 166 -1.49 -5.97 9.32
C ASN A 166 -1.32 -7.41 9.79
N VAL A 167 -2.42 -8.13 9.97
CA VAL A 167 -2.41 -9.59 10.03
C VAL A 167 -2.91 -10.12 8.69
N VAL A 168 -2.08 -10.88 8.00
CA VAL A 168 -2.33 -11.39 6.65
C VAL A 168 -2.73 -12.85 6.75
N PHE A 169 -3.89 -13.18 6.19
CA PHE A 169 -4.44 -14.52 6.13
C PHE A 169 -4.39 -15.05 4.70
N LYS A 170 -4.23 -16.35 4.54
CA LYS A 170 -4.59 -17.04 3.29
C LYS A 170 -6.09 -16.83 3.07
N ALA A 171 -6.51 -16.41 1.86
CA ALA A 171 -7.94 -16.24 1.57
C ALA A 171 -8.68 -17.59 1.62
N LYS A 172 -8.02 -18.65 1.12
CA LYS A 172 -8.41 -20.04 1.28
C LYS A 172 -7.33 -20.79 2.05
N GLY A 173 -7.66 -21.25 3.25
CA GLY A 173 -6.83 -22.17 4.04
C GLY A 173 -6.67 -23.54 3.41
N ASP A 174 -5.71 -24.32 3.93
CA ASP A 174 -5.38 -25.65 3.40
C ASP A 174 -6.51 -26.67 3.67
N LEU A 175 -7.23 -26.51 4.79
CA LEU A 175 -8.40 -27.31 5.20
C LEU A 175 -9.71 -26.50 5.10
N ALA A 176 -9.78 -25.51 4.22
CA ALA A 176 -10.90 -24.58 4.20
C ALA A 176 -12.22 -25.26 3.78
N GLY A 177 -13.15 -25.36 4.72
CA GLY A 177 -14.56 -25.68 4.50
C GLY A 177 -15.48 -24.53 4.91
N ASP A 178 -16.68 -24.48 4.34
CA ASP A 178 -17.74 -23.55 4.76
C ASP A 178 -18.28 -23.90 6.16
N ALA A 179 -19.35 -23.22 6.59
CA ALA A 179 -19.97 -23.47 7.89
C ALA A 179 -20.47 -24.92 8.08
N ASN A 180 -20.71 -25.65 6.98
CA ASN A 180 -21.14 -27.05 6.96
C ASN A 180 -19.98 -28.01 6.64
N ASN A 181 -18.74 -27.52 6.71
CA ASN A 181 -17.52 -28.27 6.41
C ASN A 181 -17.41 -28.76 4.95
N LYS A 182 -18.16 -28.14 4.02
CA LYS A 182 -18.02 -28.41 2.58
C LYS A 182 -16.80 -27.66 2.03
N PRO A 183 -15.96 -28.28 1.18
CA PRO A 183 -14.80 -27.59 0.59
C PRO A 183 -15.20 -26.28 -0.08
N ILE A 184 -14.51 -25.19 0.28
CA ILE A 184 -14.78 -23.87 -0.29
C ILE A 184 -13.87 -23.59 -1.51
N THR A 185 -14.46 -23.08 -2.59
CA THR A 185 -13.73 -22.74 -3.82
C THR A 185 -13.34 -21.27 -3.85
N CYS A 186 -12.33 -20.89 -4.66
CA CYS A 186 -12.01 -19.47 -4.87
C CYS A 186 -13.22 -18.69 -5.42
N ALA A 187 -14.02 -19.33 -6.27
CA ALA A 187 -15.24 -18.75 -6.84
C ALA A 187 -16.25 -18.38 -5.76
N GLU A 188 -16.48 -19.26 -4.78
CA GLU A 188 -17.40 -19.01 -3.67
C GLU A 188 -16.90 -17.89 -2.75
N ILE A 189 -15.60 -17.85 -2.44
CA ILE A 189 -15.01 -16.73 -1.67
C ILE A 189 -15.23 -15.42 -2.39
N ALA A 190 -14.91 -15.37 -3.70
CA ALA A 190 -15.06 -14.17 -4.50
C ALA A 190 -16.52 -13.71 -4.62
N ARG A 191 -17.46 -14.66 -4.75
CA ARG A 191 -18.90 -14.39 -4.75
C ARG A 191 -19.33 -13.70 -3.46
N ARG A 192 -18.97 -14.24 -2.28
CA ARG A 192 -19.34 -13.65 -0.98
C ARG A 192 -18.86 -12.21 -0.83
N TRP A 193 -17.64 -11.92 -1.31
CA TRP A 193 -17.09 -10.55 -1.33
C TRP A 193 -17.86 -9.64 -2.28
N LEU A 194 -18.14 -10.09 -3.50
CA LEU A 194 -18.89 -9.28 -4.48
C LEU A 194 -20.34 -9.04 -4.05
N ASP A 195 -21.01 -10.01 -3.42
CA ASP A 195 -22.39 -9.85 -2.94
C ASP A 195 -22.49 -8.81 -1.82
N ALA A 196 -21.43 -8.65 -1.03
CA ALA A 196 -21.35 -7.64 0.02
C ALA A 196 -21.41 -6.20 -0.51
N ARG A 197 -21.11 -5.98 -1.80
CA ARG A 197 -21.13 -4.65 -2.43
C ARG A 197 -22.50 -3.96 -2.40
N ASN A 198 -23.57 -4.76 -2.30
CA ASN A 198 -24.96 -4.32 -2.38
C ASN A 198 -25.64 -4.27 -0.98
N LEU A 199 -24.89 -4.55 0.09
CA LEU A 199 -25.44 -4.52 1.44
C LEU A 199 -25.65 -3.07 1.90
N ALA A 200 -26.92 -2.68 2.06
CA ALA A 200 -27.29 -1.43 2.72
C ALA A 200 -27.38 -1.61 4.25
N LEU A 201 -26.30 -2.11 4.87
CA LEU A 201 -26.18 -2.33 6.30
C LEU A 201 -24.98 -1.56 6.86
N SER A 202 -25.02 -1.20 8.14
CA SER A 202 -23.91 -0.58 8.88
C SER A 202 -23.89 -1.11 10.32
N GLY A 203 -22.80 -0.86 11.05
CA GLY A 203 -22.73 -1.16 12.47
C GLY A 203 -22.86 -2.64 12.80
N ALA A 204 -23.56 -2.93 13.91
CA ALA A 204 -23.75 -4.29 14.41
C ALA A 204 -24.44 -5.21 13.39
N ALA A 205 -25.46 -4.72 12.68
CA ALA A 205 -26.17 -5.52 11.68
C ALA A 205 -25.25 -5.93 10.51
N LEU A 206 -24.36 -5.03 10.08
CA LEU A 206 -23.35 -5.38 9.09
C LEU A 206 -22.34 -6.38 9.67
N ALA A 207 -21.81 -6.14 10.87
CA ALA A 207 -20.85 -7.04 11.51
C ALA A 207 -21.40 -8.48 11.68
N GLU A 208 -22.66 -8.62 12.09
CA GLU A 208 -23.34 -9.91 12.19
C GLU A 208 -23.48 -10.57 10.82
N LYS A 209 -23.94 -9.83 9.79
CA LYS A 209 -24.07 -10.37 8.43
C LYS A 209 -22.72 -10.84 7.87
N LEU A 210 -21.65 -10.13 8.17
CA LEU A 210 -20.30 -10.44 7.70
C LEU A 210 -19.69 -11.68 8.39
N THR A 211 -20.05 -11.94 9.64
CA THR A 211 -19.51 -13.04 10.46
C THR A 211 -20.39 -14.28 10.52
N GLY A 212 -21.65 -14.19 10.07
CA GLY A 212 -22.56 -15.33 9.97
C GLY A 212 -22.06 -16.48 9.10
N SER A 213 -22.80 -17.60 9.07
CA SER A 213 -22.43 -18.84 8.36
C SER A 213 -22.04 -18.65 6.89
N ASP A 214 -22.79 -17.81 6.17
CA ASP A 214 -22.55 -17.46 4.77
C ASP A 214 -21.79 -16.12 4.62
N GLY A 215 -21.36 -15.54 5.74
CA GLY A 215 -20.60 -14.31 5.79
C GLY A 215 -19.22 -14.46 5.12
N LEU A 216 -18.75 -13.36 4.53
CA LEU A 216 -17.45 -13.33 3.87
C LEU A 216 -16.27 -13.42 4.87
N LEU A 217 -16.48 -13.09 6.14
CA LEU A 217 -15.43 -13.13 7.18
C LEU A 217 -15.35 -14.50 7.89
N GLN A 218 -16.27 -15.42 7.64
CA GLN A 218 -16.33 -16.74 8.30
C GLN A 218 -15.08 -17.61 8.06
N LEU A 219 -14.33 -17.33 6.99
CA LEU A 219 -13.11 -18.04 6.61
C LEU A 219 -11.83 -17.45 7.20
N ILE A 220 -11.92 -16.28 7.82
CA ILE A 220 -10.79 -15.65 8.49
C ILE A 220 -10.64 -16.30 9.86
N ARG A 221 -9.67 -17.22 9.95
CA ARG A 221 -9.42 -18.00 11.16
C ARG A 221 -7.93 -17.98 11.53
N PRO A 222 -7.56 -18.10 12.81
CA PRO A 222 -6.17 -18.06 13.26
C PRO A 222 -5.25 -19.05 12.54
N GLU A 223 -5.76 -20.23 12.16
CA GLU A 223 -4.97 -21.27 11.48
C GLU A 223 -4.56 -20.85 10.05
N ASN A 224 -5.23 -19.85 9.49
CA ASN A 224 -4.95 -19.30 8.16
C ASN A 224 -3.98 -18.11 8.20
N ILE A 225 -3.48 -17.71 9.37
CA ILE A 225 -2.48 -16.64 9.48
C ILE A 225 -1.23 -17.05 8.71
N HIS A 226 -0.81 -16.17 7.81
CA HIS A 226 0.37 -16.35 6.99
C HIS A 226 1.55 -15.52 7.51
N ARG A 227 1.31 -14.24 7.81
CA ARG A 227 2.35 -13.29 8.23
C ARG A 227 1.75 -12.05 8.87
N ILE A 228 2.60 -11.22 9.47
CA ILE A 228 2.28 -9.85 9.86
C ILE A 228 3.16 -8.84 9.11
N GLU A 229 2.63 -7.64 8.90
CA GLU A 229 3.35 -6.54 8.25
C GLU A 229 3.22 -5.29 9.14
N THR A 230 4.33 -4.59 9.41
CA THR A 230 4.32 -3.34 10.18
C THR A 230 4.70 -2.16 9.30
N ASN A 231 4.03 -1.03 9.53
CA ASN A 231 4.38 0.26 8.96
C ASN A 231 4.36 1.28 10.09
N LEU A 232 5.53 1.78 10.46
CA LEU A 232 5.75 2.67 11.60
C LEU A 232 6.39 3.95 11.09
N GLN A 233 5.77 5.11 11.32
CA GLN A 233 6.49 6.36 11.22
C GLN A 233 7.59 6.36 12.29
N ILE A 234 8.85 6.18 11.87
CA ILE A 234 9.98 6.07 12.79
C ILE A 234 10.45 7.46 13.23
N ALA A 235 10.35 8.44 12.32
CA ALA A 235 10.77 9.81 12.57
C ALA A 235 9.96 10.81 11.74
N HIS A 236 9.82 12.02 12.29
CA HIS A 236 9.27 13.18 11.63
C HIS A 236 10.28 14.32 11.67
N ALA A 237 10.55 14.90 10.51
CA ALA A 237 11.46 16.02 10.35
C ALA A 237 10.63 17.23 9.87
N PRO A 238 10.25 18.16 10.77
CA PRO A 238 9.48 19.34 10.39
C PRO A 238 10.28 20.20 9.41
N LYS A 239 9.58 21.09 8.68
CA LYS A 239 10.24 22.04 7.79
C LYS A 239 11.16 22.96 8.59
N SER A 240 12.37 23.19 8.09
CA SER A 240 13.35 24.11 8.66
C SER A 240 14.01 24.94 7.55
N PRO A 241 14.84 25.96 7.88
CA PRO A 241 15.60 26.70 6.88
C PRO A 241 16.59 25.84 6.09
N VAL A 242 17.05 24.71 6.64
CA VAL A 242 18.07 23.85 6.03
C VAL A 242 17.48 22.63 5.34
N ARG A 243 16.17 22.37 5.50
CA ARG A 243 15.54 21.15 4.99
C ARG A 243 14.03 21.29 4.84
N ASP A 244 13.50 20.68 3.79
CA ASP A 244 12.06 20.53 3.63
C ASP A 244 11.46 19.56 4.65
N PHE A 245 10.13 19.64 4.80
CA PHE A 245 9.37 18.70 5.59
C PHE A 245 9.58 17.26 5.09
N ARG A 246 9.86 16.32 6.00
CA ARG A 246 10.00 14.89 5.69
C ARG A 246 9.46 14.04 6.83
N THR A 247 8.92 12.88 6.51
CA THR A 247 8.55 11.87 7.49
C THR A 247 9.02 10.51 6.99
N ASP A 248 9.66 9.74 7.86
CA ASP A 248 10.30 8.47 7.51
C ASP A 248 9.51 7.31 8.11
N TYR A 249 9.26 6.28 7.29
CA TYR A 249 8.43 5.13 7.68
C TYR A 249 9.20 3.83 7.58
N LEU A 250 9.34 3.14 8.71
CA LEU A 250 9.90 1.81 8.80
C LEU A 250 8.88 0.76 8.39
N LEU A 251 9.24 -0.03 7.38
CA LEU A 251 8.46 -1.15 6.85
C LEU A 251 9.14 -2.48 7.21
N LYS A 252 8.37 -3.42 7.74
CA LYS A 252 8.84 -4.79 8.07
C LYS A 252 7.76 -5.83 7.77
N VAL A 253 8.21 -7.03 7.44
CA VAL A 253 7.38 -8.22 7.27
C VAL A 253 7.91 -9.33 8.18
N PHE A 254 7.00 -10.13 8.73
CA PHE A 254 7.33 -11.28 9.56
C PHE A 254 6.42 -12.46 9.24
N ASP A 255 6.98 -13.55 8.73
CA ASP A 255 6.24 -14.76 8.39
C ASP A 255 5.90 -15.57 9.64
N TYR A 256 4.70 -16.14 9.67
CA TYR A 256 4.28 -17.00 10.78
C TYR A 256 4.89 -18.40 10.62
N ASN A 257 5.70 -18.81 11.58
CA ASN A 257 6.25 -20.15 11.65
C ASN A 257 5.40 -21.00 12.59
N ALA A 258 4.57 -21.87 12.02
CA ALA A 258 3.66 -22.73 12.79
C ALA A 258 4.39 -23.73 13.72
N ARG A 259 5.68 -24.03 13.49
CA ARG A 259 6.46 -24.93 14.37
C ARG A 259 6.93 -24.23 15.63
N SER A 260 7.44 -23.01 15.51
CA SER A 260 7.86 -22.19 16.65
C SER A 260 6.70 -21.42 17.28
N GLY A 261 5.58 -21.27 16.56
CA GLY A 261 4.46 -20.43 16.95
C GLY A 261 4.79 -18.93 16.90
N ALA A 262 5.87 -18.53 16.22
CA ALA A 262 6.38 -17.16 16.23
C ALA A 262 6.35 -16.49 14.86
N PHE A 263 6.34 -15.15 14.89
CA PHE A 263 6.48 -14.32 13.70
C PHE A 263 7.97 -14.01 13.47
N GLU A 264 8.54 -14.65 12.45
CA GLU A 264 9.97 -14.59 12.12
C GLU A 264 10.23 -13.54 11.04
N GLU A 265 11.31 -12.78 11.19
CA GLU A 265 11.66 -11.71 10.25
C GLU A 265 11.85 -12.24 8.81
N ALA A 266 11.17 -11.61 7.85
CA ALA A 266 11.17 -12.02 6.45
C ALA A 266 11.52 -10.85 5.51
N PRO A 267 12.03 -11.13 4.30
CA PRO A 267 12.23 -10.11 3.27
C PRO A 267 10.93 -9.40 2.88
N LEU A 268 11.03 -8.11 2.57
CA LEU A 268 9.90 -7.37 2.01
C LEU A 268 9.75 -7.70 0.52
N GLU A 269 8.55 -8.10 0.10
CA GLU A 269 8.29 -8.44 -1.30
C GLU A 269 8.72 -7.30 -2.23
N ASN A 270 9.58 -7.65 -3.20
CA ASN A 270 10.09 -6.75 -4.24
C ASN A 270 10.81 -5.49 -3.73
N GLN A 271 11.11 -5.40 -2.42
CA GLN A 271 11.96 -4.36 -1.88
C GLN A 271 13.43 -4.70 -2.13
N ILE A 272 13.96 -4.14 -3.22
CA ILE A 272 15.35 -4.32 -3.64
C ILE A 272 16.31 -3.85 -2.52
N ASP A 273 17.26 -4.70 -2.15
CA ASP A 273 18.40 -4.31 -1.29
C ASP A 273 19.43 -3.57 -2.12
N ARG A 274 19.12 -2.30 -2.41
CA ARG A 274 19.91 -1.43 -3.28
C ARG A 274 21.36 -1.37 -2.83
N GLU A 275 21.61 -1.14 -1.55
CA GLU A 275 22.95 -0.95 -1.01
C GLU A 275 23.78 -2.23 -1.19
N ARG A 276 23.22 -3.39 -0.85
CA ARG A 276 23.91 -4.68 -1.04
C ARG A 276 24.20 -4.97 -2.51
N ILE A 277 23.24 -4.70 -3.40
CA ILE A 277 23.42 -4.93 -4.85
C ILE A 277 24.46 -3.99 -5.45
N LEU A 278 24.51 -2.72 -5.02
CA LEU A 278 25.52 -1.78 -5.52
C LEU A 278 26.93 -2.11 -5.03
N ALA A 279 27.06 -2.66 -3.81
CA ALA A 279 28.33 -3.02 -3.19
C ALA A 279 28.92 -4.36 -3.63
N ASP A 280 28.10 -5.32 -4.09
CA ASP A 280 28.55 -6.66 -4.50
C ASP A 280 28.46 -6.82 -6.02
N HIS A 281 29.61 -6.87 -6.71
CA HIS A 281 29.69 -7.02 -8.16
C HIS A 281 29.05 -8.30 -8.69
N LYS A 282 29.14 -9.41 -7.95
CA LYS A 282 28.53 -10.68 -8.36
C LYS A 282 27.02 -10.58 -8.23
N LEU A 283 26.53 -10.09 -7.10
CA LEU A 283 25.09 -9.90 -6.89
C LEU A 283 24.50 -8.90 -7.90
N LYS A 284 25.23 -7.83 -8.22
CA LYS A 284 24.92 -6.85 -9.26
C LYS A 284 24.72 -7.52 -10.62
N ALA A 285 25.69 -8.33 -11.04
CA ALA A 285 25.65 -9.04 -12.32
C ALA A 285 24.47 -10.04 -12.37
N GLU A 286 24.28 -10.82 -11.31
CA GLU A 286 23.18 -11.79 -11.20
C GLU A 286 21.81 -11.09 -11.22
N PHE A 287 21.67 -9.93 -10.56
CA PHE A 287 20.41 -9.18 -10.55
C PHE A 287 20.09 -8.62 -11.93
N LYS A 288 21.10 -8.08 -12.62
CA LYS A 288 20.96 -7.58 -13.99
C LYS A 288 20.50 -8.68 -14.94
N GLU A 289 21.22 -9.80 -14.96
CA GLU A 289 20.92 -10.93 -15.83
C GLU A 289 19.51 -11.47 -15.57
N TRP A 290 19.18 -11.68 -14.29
CA TRP A 290 17.86 -12.18 -13.89
C TRP A 290 16.74 -11.22 -14.32
N LEU A 291 16.85 -9.93 -14.02
CA LEU A 291 15.76 -8.98 -14.26
C LEU A 291 15.52 -8.71 -15.75
N LEU A 292 16.57 -8.72 -16.57
CA LEU A 292 16.48 -8.46 -18.01
C LEU A 292 16.13 -9.70 -18.84
N ASP A 293 16.01 -10.87 -18.21
CA ASP A 293 15.39 -12.03 -18.86
C ASP A 293 13.96 -11.68 -19.34
N PRO A 294 13.54 -12.08 -20.56
CA PRO A 294 12.24 -11.70 -21.10
C PRO A 294 11.04 -12.04 -20.22
N ALA A 295 11.08 -13.18 -19.51
CA ALA A 295 9.97 -13.58 -18.65
C ALA A 295 9.86 -12.67 -17.42
N HIS A 296 11.00 -12.35 -16.79
CA HIS A 296 11.02 -11.44 -15.63
C HIS A 296 10.74 -10.00 -16.03
N PHE A 297 11.27 -9.54 -17.16
CA PHE A 297 10.98 -8.21 -17.70
C PHE A 297 9.50 -8.03 -18.04
N ALA A 298 8.86 -9.06 -18.62
CA ALA A 298 7.42 -9.07 -18.86
C ALA A 298 6.62 -9.07 -17.55
N ALA A 299 7.05 -9.82 -16.53
CA ALA A 299 6.44 -9.80 -15.20
C ALA A 299 6.60 -8.44 -14.51
N LEU A 300 7.73 -7.76 -14.71
CA LEU A 300 8.01 -6.41 -14.25
C LEU A 300 7.02 -5.41 -14.84
N ASP A 301 6.86 -5.45 -16.17
CA ASP A 301 5.91 -4.63 -16.92
C ASP A 301 4.49 -4.87 -16.41
N ARG A 302 4.08 -6.13 -16.26
CA ARG A 302 2.75 -6.50 -15.78
C ARG A 302 2.54 -6.19 -14.29
N GLY A 303 3.59 -5.98 -13.50
CA GLY A 303 3.49 -5.70 -12.07
C GLY A 303 3.18 -6.93 -11.23
N THR A 304 3.56 -8.10 -11.74
CA THR A 304 3.37 -9.42 -11.12
C THR A 304 4.71 -10.10 -10.84
N ILE A 305 5.82 -9.36 -10.92
CA ILE A 305 7.15 -9.88 -10.64
C ILE A 305 7.28 -10.32 -9.18
N LEU A 306 8.04 -11.39 -8.96
CA LEU A 306 8.48 -11.84 -7.64
C LEU A 306 10.00 -11.91 -7.65
N ILE A 307 10.64 -10.89 -7.10
CA ILE A 307 12.10 -10.78 -7.04
C ILE A 307 12.63 -11.82 -6.04
N PRO A 308 13.64 -12.63 -6.39
CA PRO A 308 14.25 -13.60 -5.49
C PRO A 308 14.77 -12.98 -4.20
N GLU A 309 14.58 -13.67 -3.07
CA GLU A 309 14.95 -13.18 -1.73
C GLU A 309 16.41 -12.75 -1.60
N LYS A 310 17.32 -13.37 -2.36
CA LYS A 310 18.75 -12.99 -2.39
C LYS A 310 19.00 -11.56 -2.89
N PHE A 311 18.02 -10.89 -3.48
CA PHE A 311 18.09 -9.49 -3.90
C PHE A 311 17.28 -8.54 -3.00
N LEU A 312 16.60 -9.08 -1.98
CA LEU A 312 15.65 -8.32 -1.17
C LEU A 312 16.22 -7.89 0.18
N ALA A 313 15.71 -6.77 0.67
CA ALA A 313 15.95 -6.24 2.00
C ALA A 313 14.93 -6.80 3.01
N VAL A 314 15.35 -6.94 4.26
CA VAL A 314 14.50 -7.39 5.38
C VAL A 314 13.84 -6.23 6.15
N GLY A 315 14.27 -5.00 5.89
CA GLY A 315 13.71 -3.77 6.45
C GLY A 315 13.93 -2.62 5.47
N ALA A 316 13.02 -1.65 5.46
CA ALA A 316 13.18 -0.47 4.62
C ALA A 316 12.61 0.78 5.28
N ILE A 317 13.26 1.91 5.03
CA ILE A 317 12.75 3.24 5.37
C ILE A 317 12.16 3.85 4.09
N ALA A 318 10.91 4.28 4.15
CA ALA A 318 10.26 5.07 3.11
C ALA A 318 10.16 6.53 3.56
N PRO A 319 11.01 7.43 3.05
CA PRO A 319 10.85 8.87 3.26
C PRO A 319 9.68 9.41 2.45
N THR A 320 8.89 10.32 3.02
CA THR A 320 7.80 11.02 2.30
C THR A 320 7.62 12.45 2.81
N PRO A 321 7.27 13.41 1.95
CA PRO A 321 7.15 13.26 0.49
C PRO A 321 8.52 13.20 -0.18
N VAL A 322 8.68 12.29 -1.15
CA VAL A 322 9.79 12.30 -2.13
C VAL A 322 9.25 12.62 -3.52
N GLY A 323 8.02 12.19 -3.81
CA GLY A 323 7.31 12.52 -5.04
C GLY A 323 7.96 11.88 -6.27
N PHE A 324 8.26 12.71 -7.27
CA PHE A 324 8.85 12.30 -8.55
C PHE A 324 10.25 12.86 -8.76
N SER A 325 10.83 13.48 -7.73
CA SER A 325 12.17 14.02 -7.78
C SER A 325 13.18 12.88 -7.87
N ASN A 326 14.13 12.99 -8.79
CA ASN A 326 15.26 12.07 -8.85
C ASN A 326 16.11 12.29 -7.59
N SER A 327 16.13 11.30 -6.69
CA SER A 327 16.72 11.44 -5.36
C SER A 327 17.18 10.08 -4.85
N ASP A 328 18.29 10.08 -4.12
CA ASP A 328 18.83 8.94 -3.37
C ASP A 328 17.88 8.33 -2.33
N LEU A 329 16.80 9.04 -2.00
CA LEU A 329 15.68 8.56 -1.17
C LEU A 329 14.74 7.59 -1.93
N GLN A 330 14.85 7.51 -3.26
CA GLN A 330 14.11 6.54 -4.05
C GLN A 330 14.78 5.15 -3.99
N PRO A 331 13.99 4.06 -3.95
CA PRO A 331 14.50 2.70 -3.78
C PRO A 331 15.40 2.20 -4.92
N ALA A 332 15.18 2.66 -6.16
CA ALA A 332 15.97 2.25 -7.32
C ALA A 332 17.04 3.28 -7.73
N PHE A 333 17.17 4.40 -7.01
CA PHE A 333 18.12 5.44 -7.36
C PHE A 333 19.55 4.90 -7.49
N GLY A 334 20.20 5.23 -8.59
CA GLY A 334 21.54 4.78 -8.92
C GLY A 334 21.65 3.34 -9.46
N LEU A 335 20.55 2.58 -9.52
CA LEU A 335 20.51 1.30 -10.22
C LEU A 335 20.46 1.49 -11.74
N VAL A 336 19.86 2.59 -12.24
CA VAL A 336 19.73 2.88 -13.67
C VAL A 336 20.66 4.04 -14.06
N GLN A 337 21.28 3.93 -15.24
CA GLN A 337 22.17 4.97 -15.77
C GLN A 337 21.43 6.30 -15.99
N GLY A 338 21.88 7.35 -15.31
CA GLY A 338 21.28 8.69 -15.35
C GLY A 338 20.90 9.23 -13.97
N ASP A 339 20.68 8.34 -12.99
CA ASP A 339 20.28 8.69 -11.62
C ASP A 339 21.47 9.01 -10.72
N GLY A 340 22.43 9.80 -11.22
CA GLY A 340 23.63 10.18 -10.47
C GLY A 340 24.65 9.05 -10.24
N SER A 341 24.45 7.86 -10.82
CA SER A 341 25.35 6.71 -10.66
C SER A 341 26.53 6.74 -11.63
N THR A 342 27.73 6.47 -11.09
CA THR A 342 28.96 6.22 -11.86
C THR A 342 29.14 4.75 -12.24
N ASP A 343 28.45 3.82 -11.55
CA ASP A 343 28.50 2.37 -11.78
C ASP A 343 27.10 1.73 -11.64
N PRO A 344 26.19 2.02 -12.60
CA PRO A 344 24.80 1.57 -12.54
C PRO A 344 24.69 0.06 -12.76
N VAL A 345 23.61 -0.53 -12.24
CA VAL A 345 23.27 -1.93 -12.54
C VAL A 345 22.75 -2.08 -13.96
N PHE A 346 21.94 -1.13 -14.43
CA PHE A 346 21.31 -1.15 -15.75
C PHE A 346 21.77 0.07 -16.56
N THR A 347 22.48 -0.17 -17.66
CA THR A 347 22.76 0.89 -18.63
C THR A 347 21.54 1.17 -19.50
N GLN A 348 21.50 2.34 -20.14
CA GLN A 348 20.43 2.64 -21.11
C GLN A 348 20.42 1.63 -22.27
N ALA A 349 21.59 1.15 -22.68
CA ALA A 349 21.74 0.14 -23.72
C ALA A 349 21.18 -1.21 -23.30
N ASP A 350 21.39 -1.63 -22.05
CA ASP A 350 20.84 -2.88 -21.50
C ASP A 350 19.30 -2.87 -21.56
N VAL A 351 18.68 -1.78 -21.10
CA VAL A 351 17.22 -1.64 -21.08
C VAL A 351 16.65 -1.54 -22.50
N ALA A 352 17.31 -0.80 -23.40
CA ALA A 352 16.93 -0.73 -24.81
C ALA A 352 17.00 -2.11 -25.50
N ALA A 353 18.02 -2.90 -25.18
CA ALA A 353 18.15 -4.28 -25.69
C ALA A 353 17.04 -5.19 -25.15
N ALA A 354 16.68 -5.09 -23.86
CA ALA A 354 15.57 -5.84 -23.28
C ALA A 354 14.22 -5.46 -23.92
N LEU A 355 13.97 -4.17 -24.16
CA LEU A 355 12.79 -3.69 -24.88
C LEU A 355 12.71 -4.25 -26.31
N LYS A 356 13.84 -4.24 -27.03
CA LYS A 356 13.93 -4.80 -28.38
C LYS A 356 13.66 -6.32 -28.36
N LYS A 357 14.27 -7.06 -27.44
CA LYS A 357 14.07 -8.51 -27.27
C LYS A 357 12.61 -8.85 -26.94
N ALA A 358 11.95 -8.06 -26.10
CA ALA A 358 10.53 -8.21 -25.81
C ALA A 358 9.67 -8.03 -27.09
N ALA A 359 9.95 -7.00 -27.89
CA ALA A 359 9.25 -6.78 -29.16
C ALA A 359 9.48 -7.92 -30.18
N GLU A 360 10.73 -8.36 -30.34
CA GLU A 360 11.11 -9.44 -31.27
C GLU A 360 10.53 -10.80 -30.88
N SER A 361 10.31 -11.04 -29.58
CA SER A 361 9.65 -12.25 -29.08
C SER A 361 8.12 -12.19 -29.11
N GLY A 362 7.52 -11.11 -29.64
CA GLY A 362 6.08 -10.90 -29.68
C GLY A 362 5.45 -10.50 -28.34
N THR A 363 6.25 -10.19 -27.32
CA THR A 363 5.77 -9.73 -26.01
C THR A 363 5.27 -8.28 -26.13
N THR A 364 3.98 -8.07 -25.91
CA THR A 364 3.39 -6.71 -25.91
C THR A 364 3.42 -6.10 -24.51
N LEU A 365 4.34 -5.15 -24.30
CA LEU A 365 4.48 -4.42 -23.03
C LEU A 365 3.40 -3.33 -22.89
N GLN A 366 2.81 -3.25 -21.69
CA GLN A 366 1.71 -2.34 -21.38
C GLN A 366 2.20 -1.02 -20.77
N ASN A 367 3.23 -1.06 -19.94
CA ASN A 367 3.68 0.04 -19.10
C ASN A 367 5.10 0.51 -19.46
N ILE A 368 6.05 -0.41 -19.63
CA ILE A 368 7.47 -0.13 -19.86
C ILE A 368 7.73 -0.04 -21.37
N ARG A 369 7.94 1.18 -21.88
CA ARG A 369 8.21 1.44 -23.31
C ARG A 369 9.43 2.33 -23.55
N SER A 370 10.17 2.62 -22.48
CA SER A 370 11.37 3.47 -22.44
C SER A 370 12.20 3.15 -21.19
N VAL A 371 13.43 3.71 -21.12
CA VAL A 371 14.29 3.61 -19.94
C VAL A 371 13.64 4.27 -18.72
N ALA A 372 13.05 5.46 -18.89
CA ALA A 372 12.35 6.16 -17.79
C ALA A 372 11.12 5.37 -17.30
N GLY A 373 10.40 4.69 -18.19
CA GLY A 373 9.32 3.78 -17.81
C GLY A 373 9.80 2.59 -16.99
N PHE A 374 10.97 2.03 -17.34
CA PHE A 374 11.60 0.93 -16.60
C PHE A 374 12.05 1.36 -15.20
N GLU A 375 12.76 2.47 -15.09
CA GLU A 375 13.20 3.06 -13.82
C GLU A 375 12.00 3.41 -12.91
N ARG A 376 10.97 4.05 -13.49
CA ARG A 376 9.74 4.34 -12.75
C ARG A 376 9.08 3.06 -12.24
N ARG A 377 9.08 2.01 -13.04
CA ARG A 377 8.50 0.73 -12.67
C ARG A 377 9.31 0.09 -11.54
N LEU A 378 10.64 0.07 -11.65
CA LEU A 378 11.56 -0.38 -10.60
C LEU A 378 11.27 0.25 -9.23
N ASN A 379 11.06 1.56 -9.21
CA ASN A 379 10.64 2.24 -7.99
C ASN A 379 9.24 1.78 -7.56
N ASP A 380 8.27 1.77 -8.48
CA ASP A 380 6.85 1.48 -8.23
C ASP A 380 6.56 0.08 -7.68
N MET A 381 7.32 -0.98 -7.99
CA MET A 381 7.02 -2.31 -7.43
C MET A 381 7.60 -2.58 -6.04
N SER A 382 8.42 -1.69 -5.51
CA SER A 382 8.95 -1.81 -4.15
C SER A 382 7.93 -1.33 -3.12
N CYS A 383 8.03 -1.83 -1.88
CA CYS A 383 7.19 -1.36 -0.78
C CYS A 383 7.38 0.15 -0.56
N THR A 384 8.61 0.63 -0.51
CA THR A 384 8.90 2.05 -0.28
C THR A 384 8.44 2.95 -1.43
N GLY A 385 8.59 2.52 -2.69
CA GLY A 385 8.18 3.35 -3.83
C GLY A 385 6.66 3.46 -4.00
N CYS A 386 5.92 2.39 -3.69
CA CYS A 386 4.46 2.47 -3.54
C CYS A 386 4.07 3.44 -2.42
N HIS A 387 4.76 3.39 -1.28
CA HIS A 387 4.51 4.25 -0.11
C HIS A 387 4.77 5.74 -0.39
N GLN A 388 5.83 6.01 -1.17
CA GLN A 388 6.17 7.34 -1.71
C GLN A 388 5.17 7.84 -2.75
N THR A 389 4.39 6.94 -3.38
CA THR A 389 3.49 7.25 -4.49
C THR A 389 2.05 7.31 -4.01
N ARG A 390 1.52 8.53 -3.85
CA ARG A 390 0.12 8.78 -3.46
C ARG A 390 -0.28 8.12 -2.12
N GLY A 391 0.64 7.93 -1.17
CA GLY A 391 0.29 7.56 0.21
C GLY A 391 -0.36 8.72 0.98
N ILE A 392 -1.06 8.45 2.08
CA ILE A 392 -1.56 9.47 3.03
C ILE A 392 -0.64 9.46 4.23
N GLY A 393 0.25 10.45 4.35
CA GLY A 393 1.34 10.39 5.33
C GLY A 393 2.05 9.04 5.22
N GLY A 394 2.43 8.65 3.99
CA GLY A 394 3.02 7.33 3.72
C GLY A 394 2.09 6.12 3.85
N PHE A 395 0.99 6.15 4.59
CA PHE A 395 0.13 4.97 4.72
C PHE A 395 -0.71 4.73 3.46
N HIS A 396 -0.72 3.47 3.00
CA HIS A 396 -1.66 3.02 1.97
C HIS A 396 -3.11 2.95 2.47
N PHE A 397 -3.28 2.62 3.74
CA PHE A 397 -4.58 2.48 4.39
C PHE A 397 -4.43 2.93 5.84
N PRO A 398 -4.58 4.23 6.14
CA PRO A 398 -4.50 4.66 7.51
C PRO A 398 -5.67 4.18 8.38
N GLY A 399 -6.78 3.84 7.72
CA GLY A 399 -8.00 3.32 8.31
C GLY A 399 -8.90 4.39 8.93
N VAL A 400 -10.15 4.01 9.19
CA VAL A 400 -11.12 4.85 9.88
C VAL A 400 -10.88 4.75 11.38
N ASP A 401 -10.99 5.89 12.07
CA ASP A 401 -10.91 5.92 13.52
C ASP A 401 -12.28 6.00 14.12
N TRP A 402 -12.81 4.81 14.39
CA TRP A 402 -14.07 4.66 15.10
C TRP A 402 -13.98 5.05 16.59
N MET A 403 -12.78 5.28 17.12
CA MET A 403 -12.56 5.80 18.47
C MET A 403 -12.63 7.34 18.52
N ALA A 404 -12.66 8.03 17.38
CA ALA A 404 -12.83 9.47 17.32
C ALA A 404 -14.21 9.90 17.86
N SER A 405 -14.33 11.15 18.32
CA SER A 405 -15.59 11.71 18.82
C SER A 405 -16.70 11.75 17.75
N LYS A 406 -16.31 11.95 16.48
CA LYS A 406 -17.19 11.89 15.31
C LYS A 406 -16.51 11.05 14.22
N PRO A 407 -16.62 9.71 14.26
CA PRO A 407 -16.07 8.85 13.23
C PRO A 407 -16.78 9.10 11.90
N ASP A 408 -16.04 9.56 10.90
CA ASP A 408 -16.59 9.81 9.58
C ASP A 408 -15.49 9.60 8.51
N ASN A 409 -15.89 9.02 7.39
CA ASN A 409 -15.05 8.79 6.21
C ASN A 409 -15.02 10.01 5.28
N SER A 410 -15.89 11.01 5.51
CA SER A 410 -15.94 12.24 4.71
C SER A 410 -14.86 13.28 5.10
N THR A 411 -14.45 13.27 6.38
CA THR A 411 -13.46 14.23 6.93
C THR A 411 -12.08 13.63 7.10
N VAL A 412 -11.97 12.31 7.24
CA VAL A 412 -10.71 11.57 7.32
C VAL A 412 -10.68 10.54 6.20
N VAL A 413 -9.81 10.76 5.20
CA VAL A 413 -9.65 9.83 4.09
C VAL A 413 -9.06 8.51 4.62
N PRO A 414 -9.78 7.38 4.52
CA PRO A 414 -9.39 6.15 5.22
C PRO A 414 -8.32 5.34 4.46
N ALA A 415 -8.09 5.68 3.19
CA ALA A 415 -7.18 4.97 2.32
C ALA A 415 -6.54 5.88 1.27
N SER A 416 -5.34 5.53 0.83
CA SER A 416 -4.60 6.26 -0.19
C SER A 416 -5.35 6.32 -1.53
N PRO A 417 -5.13 7.35 -2.35
CA PRO A 417 -5.60 7.34 -3.73
C PRO A 417 -5.13 6.13 -4.56
N HIS A 418 -3.95 5.58 -4.26
CA HIS A 418 -3.53 4.31 -4.85
C HIS A 418 -4.48 3.16 -4.48
N PHE A 419 -4.86 3.05 -3.20
CA PHE A 419 -5.82 2.04 -2.75
C PHE A 419 -7.15 2.17 -3.48
N PHE A 420 -7.74 3.37 -3.55
CA PHE A 420 -9.05 3.56 -4.18
C PHE A 420 -9.01 3.34 -5.69
N GLY A 421 -7.99 3.85 -6.39
CA GLY A 421 -7.83 3.66 -7.83
C GLY A 421 -7.65 2.19 -8.23
N ASP A 422 -7.12 1.34 -7.35
CA ASP A 422 -6.88 -0.08 -7.64
C ASP A 422 -8.14 -0.96 -7.44
N GLN A 423 -9.21 -0.45 -6.82
CA GLN A 423 -10.36 -1.27 -6.43
C GLN A 423 -11.13 -1.87 -7.62
N ILE A 424 -11.20 -1.15 -8.75
CA ILE A 424 -11.86 -1.66 -9.96
C ILE A 424 -11.15 -2.92 -10.45
N ARG A 425 -9.82 -2.88 -10.53
CA ARG A 425 -9.01 -4.05 -10.89
C ARG A 425 -9.22 -5.20 -9.93
N ARG A 426 -9.26 -4.93 -8.62
CA ARG A 426 -9.49 -5.98 -7.60
C ARG A 426 -10.87 -6.63 -7.76
N ARG A 427 -11.91 -5.84 -8.00
CA ARG A 427 -13.25 -6.37 -8.29
C ARG A 427 -13.28 -7.19 -9.58
N ASP A 428 -12.54 -6.78 -10.60
CA ASP A 428 -12.46 -7.52 -11.86
C ASP A 428 -11.78 -8.90 -11.67
N VAL A 429 -10.74 -8.96 -10.83
CA VAL A 429 -10.14 -10.23 -10.39
C VAL A 429 -11.14 -11.10 -9.62
N LEU A 430 -11.89 -10.52 -8.69
CA LEU A 430 -12.94 -11.25 -7.96
C LEU A 430 -14.03 -11.76 -8.90
N ALA A 431 -14.44 -10.97 -9.90
CA ALA A 431 -15.42 -11.38 -10.89
C ALA A 431 -14.88 -12.55 -11.74
N ALA A 432 -13.60 -12.50 -12.13
CA ALA A 432 -12.96 -13.61 -12.84
C ALA A 432 -12.95 -14.89 -11.99
N PHE A 433 -12.61 -14.82 -10.70
CA PHE A 433 -12.70 -15.98 -9.80
C PHE A 433 -14.12 -16.53 -9.68
N ARG A 434 -15.11 -15.67 -9.43
CA ARG A 434 -16.52 -16.05 -9.32
C ARG A 434 -16.99 -16.78 -10.59
N ASP A 435 -16.58 -16.29 -11.75
CA ASP A 435 -16.96 -16.83 -13.06
C ASP A 435 -16.04 -17.98 -13.52
N GLU A 436 -15.14 -18.46 -12.66
CA GLU A 436 -14.16 -19.52 -12.95
C GLU A 436 -13.27 -19.25 -14.17
N ARG A 437 -13.01 -17.96 -14.43
CA ARG A 437 -12.08 -17.48 -15.46
C ARG A 437 -10.71 -17.21 -14.87
N ARG A 438 -9.66 -17.36 -15.67
CA ARG A 438 -8.31 -16.97 -15.28
C ARG A 438 -8.25 -15.45 -15.05
N PRO A 439 -7.91 -14.97 -13.84
CA PRO A 439 -7.81 -13.54 -13.60
C PRO A 439 -6.63 -12.92 -14.33
N ASP A 440 -6.78 -11.68 -14.80
CA ASP A 440 -5.65 -10.86 -15.23
C ASP A 440 -5.12 -10.06 -14.04
N TYR A 441 -3.96 -10.47 -13.53
CA TYR A 441 -3.32 -9.83 -12.38
C TYR A 441 -2.52 -8.58 -12.74
N SER A 442 -2.39 -8.22 -14.03
CA SER A 442 -1.56 -7.06 -14.38
C SER A 442 -2.06 -5.77 -13.71
N ARG A 443 -1.14 -4.86 -13.39
CA ARG A 443 -1.48 -3.57 -12.79
C ARG A 443 -0.72 -2.45 -13.47
N GLY A 444 -1.33 -1.27 -13.49
CA GLY A 444 -0.66 -0.05 -13.91
C GLY A 444 0.37 0.39 -12.89
N PHE A 445 0.93 1.59 -13.11
CA PHE A 445 1.69 2.28 -12.08
C PHE A 445 0.78 2.70 -10.93
N SER A 446 1.29 2.75 -9.71
CA SER A 446 0.50 3.17 -8.54
C SER A 446 -0.06 4.59 -8.67
N SER A 447 0.67 5.46 -9.40
CA SER A 447 0.25 6.81 -9.78
C SER A 447 -0.91 6.85 -10.78
N ARG A 448 -1.06 5.81 -11.60
CA ARG A 448 -1.93 5.79 -12.77
C ARG A 448 -2.56 4.39 -12.92
N PRO A 449 -3.65 4.11 -12.18
CA PRO A 449 -4.25 2.78 -12.08
C PRO A 449 -4.81 2.30 -13.42
N GLN A 450 -4.79 1.00 -13.70
CA GLN A 450 -5.34 0.51 -14.96
C GLN A 450 -6.88 0.60 -14.96
N PRO A 451 -7.51 1.22 -15.98
CA PRO A 451 -8.96 1.42 -16.02
C PRO A 451 -9.73 0.11 -16.22
N ARG A 452 -9.09 -0.97 -16.70
CA ARG A 452 -9.72 -2.30 -16.88
C ARG A 452 -11.02 -2.28 -17.70
N GLY A 453 -11.13 -1.34 -18.65
CA GLY A 453 -12.34 -1.16 -19.45
C GLY A 453 -13.53 -0.58 -18.69
N SER A 454 -13.32 -0.08 -17.46
CA SER A 454 -14.31 0.65 -16.66
C SER A 454 -14.02 2.15 -16.70
N ASP A 455 -15.10 2.93 -16.81
CA ASP A 455 -15.05 4.39 -16.76
C ASP A 455 -15.30 4.94 -15.33
N GLU A 456 -15.38 4.08 -14.31
CA GLU A 456 -15.64 4.50 -12.92
C GLU A 456 -14.60 5.50 -12.36
N LEU A 457 -13.37 5.53 -12.89
CA LEU A 457 -12.35 6.52 -12.49
C LEU A 457 -12.30 7.76 -13.39
N ALA A 458 -13.01 7.77 -14.51
CA ALA A 458 -12.95 8.89 -15.45
C ALA A 458 -13.39 10.19 -14.75
N GLY A 459 -12.57 11.22 -14.87
CA GLY A 459 -12.78 12.52 -14.23
C GLY A 459 -12.47 12.58 -12.73
N THR A 460 -12.01 11.49 -12.12
CA THR A 460 -11.64 11.44 -10.70
C THR A 460 -10.17 11.76 -10.48
N GLU A 461 -9.81 12.21 -9.28
CA GLU A 461 -8.44 12.42 -8.83
C GLU A 461 -7.57 11.15 -8.95
N TYR A 462 -8.16 9.96 -9.04
CA TYR A 462 -7.43 8.70 -9.14
C TYR A 462 -6.87 8.43 -10.54
N TRP A 463 -7.49 8.96 -11.59
CA TRP A 463 -7.12 8.68 -12.98
C TRP A 463 -6.71 9.92 -13.75
N ASP A 464 -7.64 10.79 -14.14
CA ASP A 464 -7.38 11.95 -15.02
C ASP A 464 -8.08 13.26 -14.58
N GLY A 465 -8.83 13.25 -13.49
CA GLY A 465 -9.48 14.40 -12.90
C GLY A 465 -8.54 15.32 -12.12
N TRP A 466 -9.11 16.30 -11.41
CA TRP A 466 -8.35 17.28 -10.65
C TRP A 466 -7.46 16.59 -9.60
N GLY A 467 -6.18 16.96 -9.53
CA GLY A 467 -5.19 16.35 -8.65
C GLY A 467 -4.64 14.98 -9.10
N ALA A 468 -5.09 14.44 -10.23
CA ALA A 468 -4.54 13.19 -10.77
C ALA A 468 -3.13 13.37 -11.33
N HIS A 469 -2.28 12.35 -11.21
CA HIS A 469 -0.95 12.37 -11.83
C HIS A 469 -1.05 12.27 -13.36
N CYS A 470 -0.25 13.07 -14.04
CA CYS A 470 -0.22 13.19 -15.50
C CYS A 470 1.22 13.34 -16.00
N TYR A 471 1.40 13.34 -17.31
CA TYR A 471 2.68 13.61 -17.95
C TYR A 471 2.58 14.86 -18.83
N VAL A 472 3.51 15.80 -18.64
CA VAL A 472 3.59 17.05 -19.40
C VAL A 472 4.01 16.71 -20.84
N GLN A 473 3.04 16.75 -21.75
CA GLN A 473 3.26 16.45 -23.15
C GLN A 473 3.93 17.65 -23.86
N ARG A 474 4.96 17.37 -24.65
CA ARG A 474 5.59 18.30 -25.59
C ARG A 474 4.81 18.34 -26.90
N ALA A 475 4.94 19.46 -27.61
CA ALA A 475 4.24 19.71 -28.87
C ALA A 475 4.55 18.66 -29.95
N LYS A 476 5.80 18.20 -30.02
CA LYS A 476 6.21 17.12 -30.94
C LYS A 476 5.97 15.78 -30.27
N ALA A 477 5.12 14.94 -30.87
CA ALA A 477 4.79 13.62 -30.34
C ALA A 477 6.01 12.69 -30.20
N SER A 478 7.04 12.86 -31.03
CA SER A 478 8.32 12.13 -30.96
C SER A 478 9.11 12.40 -29.68
N ASP A 479 8.88 13.55 -29.06
CA ASP A 479 9.64 14.02 -27.90
C ASP A 479 8.97 13.59 -26.58
N ASN A 480 7.84 12.89 -26.66
CA ASN A 480 7.09 12.39 -25.52
C ASN A 480 7.50 10.96 -25.19
N ASP A 481 7.68 10.68 -23.90
CA ASP A 481 8.01 9.33 -23.45
C ASP A 481 6.82 8.38 -23.69
N ARG A 482 7.10 7.29 -24.42
CA ARG A 482 6.09 6.32 -24.84
C ARG A 482 5.42 5.58 -23.68
N SER A 483 6.09 5.46 -22.53
CA SER A 483 5.57 4.82 -21.31
C SER A 483 4.48 5.66 -20.64
N PHE A 484 4.53 6.99 -20.82
CA PHE A 484 3.62 7.94 -20.15
C PHE A 484 2.63 8.62 -21.09
N ARG A 485 2.56 8.20 -22.36
CA ARG A 485 1.67 8.78 -23.38
C ARG A 485 0.19 8.81 -22.98
N SER A 486 -0.28 7.84 -22.20
CA SER A 486 -1.67 7.75 -21.73
C SER A 486 -1.96 8.58 -20.47
N TRP A 487 -0.95 9.24 -19.89
CA TRP A 487 -1.08 10.01 -18.65
C TRP A 487 -1.56 11.43 -18.96
N THR A 488 -2.79 11.54 -19.44
CA THR A 488 -3.45 12.81 -19.80
C THR A 488 -4.41 13.26 -18.71
N CYS A 489 -4.89 14.50 -18.82
CA CYS A 489 -5.93 15.05 -17.97
C CYS A 489 -7.28 15.07 -18.67
N ALA A 490 -8.35 15.05 -17.89
CA ALA A 490 -9.72 15.20 -18.36
C ALA A 490 -9.94 16.60 -18.98
N LYS A 491 -11.03 16.74 -19.75
CA LYS A 491 -11.38 17.99 -20.44
C LYS A 491 -11.44 19.17 -19.45
N GLY A 492 -10.80 20.28 -19.81
CA GLY A 492 -10.75 21.50 -18.98
C GLY A 492 -9.59 21.52 -17.97
N LEU A 493 -8.84 20.43 -17.86
CA LEU A 493 -7.65 20.34 -17.03
C LEU A 493 -6.38 20.27 -17.91
N ALA A 494 -5.29 20.81 -17.38
CA ALA A 494 -3.96 20.74 -17.98
C ALA A 494 -3.00 20.05 -17.01
N CYS A 495 -2.02 19.35 -17.58
CA CYS A 495 -0.95 18.76 -16.78
C CYS A 495 0.04 19.85 -16.39
N GLN A 496 0.10 20.18 -15.10
CA GLN A 496 1.06 21.15 -14.57
C GLN A 496 2.22 20.38 -13.91
N PRO A 497 3.48 20.69 -14.25
CA PRO A 497 4.63 19.99 -13.70
C PRO A 497 4.71 20.18 -12.18
N LEU A 498 5.13 19.13 -11.48
CA LEU A 498 5.52 19.23 -10.09
C LEU A 498 6.90 19.90 -10.00
N ALA A 499 7.20 20.54 -8.87
CA ALA A 499 8.49 21.20 -8.65
C ALA A 499 9.67 20.25 -8.92
N GLY A 500 10.78 20.80 -9.45
CA GLY A 500 12.01 20.03 -9.71
C GLY A 500 12.02 19.31 -11.06
N ALA A 501 11.91 20.06 -12.17
CA ALA A 501 12.12 19.63 -13.58
C ALA A 501 11.47 18.31 -14.06
N SER A 502 10.63 17.67 -13.24
CA SER A 502 10.02 16.38 -13.55
C SER A 502 8.95 16.58 -14.64
N PRO A 503 8.96 15.77 -15.71
CA PRO A 503 7.90 15.79 -16.70
C PRO A 503 6.60 15.15 -16.17
N ILE A 504 6.60 14.58 -14.96
CA ILE A 504 5.39 14.11 -14.28
C ILE A 504 4.78 15.26 -13.49
N GLY A 505 3.50 15.50 -13.73
CA GLY A 505 2.73 16.60 -13.18
C GLY A 505 1.47 16.15 -12.46
N MET A 506 0.65 17.13 -12.09
CA MET A 506 -0.74 16.93 -11.63
C MET A 506 -1.72 17.67 -12.53
N CYS A 507 -2.92 17.12 -12.67
CA CYS A 507 -4.00 17.73 -13.43
C CYS A 507 -4.65 18.85 -12.62
N PHE A 508 -4.55 20.07 -13.12
CA PHE A 508 -5.20 21.25 -12.54
C PHE A 508 -5.96 22.03 -13.62
N VAL A 509 -6.76 23.01 -13.20
CA VAL A 509 -7.45 23.89 -14.15
C VAL A 509 -6.40 24.54 -15.06
N GLY A 510 -6.58 24.37 -16.37
CA GLY A 510 -5.70 25.04 -17.33
C GLY A 510 -6.00 26.54 -17.34
N ASP A 511 -4.96 27.37 -17.48
CA ASP A 511 -5.16 28.78 -17.83
C ASP A 511 -5.86 28.80 -19.19
N GLY A 512 -7.16 29.12 -19.19
CA GLY A 512 -7.98 29.12 -20.39
C GLY A 512 -7.30 29.92 -21.50
N ARG A 513 -6.97 29.25 -22.60
CA ARG A 513 -6.70 29.89 -23.88
C ARG A 513 -7.83 29.57 -24.84
#